data_AF-W4RMU1-F1
#
_entry.id   AF-W4RMU1-F1
#
_cell.length_a   1.000
_cell.length_b   1.000
_cell.length_c   1.000
_cell.angle_alpha   90.00
_cell.angle_beta   90.00
_cell.angle_gamma   90.00
#
_symmetry.space_group_name_H-M   'P 1'
#
loop_
_entity.id
_entity.type
_entity.pdbx_description
1 polymer ?
#
loop_
_entity_poly.entity_id
_entity_poly.type
_entity_poly.pdbx_seq_one_letter_code
_entity_poly.pdbx_strand_id
1 'polypeptide(L)' 'MDWKKNAEKWLGFAGLDPELKTELGSFKENEKHLEEAFYKNLEFGTGGMRGEIGAGTNRMNLYTVRKASAAWQHT' A
#
# COMPACT_ATOMS: atom_id res chain seq x y z
N MET A 1 -4.31 15.22 -0.23
CA MET A 1 -3.29 14.15 -0.33
C MET A 1 -3.51 13.47 -1.66
N ASP A 2 -2.60 13.63 -2.62
CA ASP A 2 -2.75 13.02 -3.95
C ASP A 2 -2.38 11.54 -3.90
N TRP A 3 -3.38 10.67 -3.77
CA TRP A 3 -3.21 9.21 -3.87
C TRP A 3 -2.50 8.83 -5.18
N LYS A 4 -2.73 9.61 -6.25
CA LYS A 4 -2.10 9.47 -7.57
C LYS A 4 -0.57 9.54 -7.50
N LYS A 5 -0.01 10.48 -6.73
CA LYS A 5 1.44 10.59 -6.54
C LYS A 5 2.03 9.38 -5.80
N ASN A 6 1.30 8.82 -4.82
CA ASN A 6 1.75 7.63 -4.10
C ASN A 6 1.73 6.40 -5.01
N ALA A 7 0.68 6.26 -5.83
CA ALA A 7 0.58 5.21 -6.84
C ALA A 7 1.72 5.28 -7.86
N GLU A 8 2.03 6.48 -8.37
CA GLU A 8 3.15 6.68 -9.31
C GLU A 8 4.49 6.30 -8.69
N LYS A 9 4.72 6.65 -7.42
CA LYS A 9 5.93 6.21 -6.69
C LYS A 9 6.04 4.71 -6.59
N TRP A 10 4.93 4.02 -6.34
CA TRP A 10 4.88 2.55 -6.27
C TRP A 10 5.14 1.92 -7.63
N LEU A 11 4.54 2.46 -8.71
CA LEU A 11 4.77 2.01 -10.08
C LEU A 11 6.23 2.23 -10.53
N GLY A 12 6.87 3.31 -10.06
CA GLY A 12 8.28 3.60 -10.31
C GLY A 12 9.26 2.83 -9.44
N PHE A 13 8.79 2.04 -8.46
CA PHE A 13 9.66 1.29 -7.56
C PHE A 13 10.14 0.00 -8.24
N ALA A 14 11.42 -0.04 -8.61
CA ALA A 14 11.99 -1.18 -9.34
C ALA A 14 12.05 -2.48 -8.51
N GLY A 15 12.12 -2.37 -7.18
CA GLY A 15 12.12 -3.51 -6.26
C GLY A 15 10.74 -3.93 -5.79
N LEU A 16 9.67 -3.56 -6.52
CA LEU A 16 8.31 -3.92 -6.16
C LEU A 16 8.06 -5.40 -6.41
N ASP A 17 7.41 -6.06 -5.46
CA ASP A 17 7.02 -7.44 -5.60
C ASP A 17 6.18 -7.65 -6.88
N PRO A 18 6.49 -8.67 -7.71
CA PRO A 18 5.81 -8.90 -8.99
C PRO A 18 4.30 -9.13 -8.82
N GLU A 19 3.84 -9.69 -7.70
CA GLU A 19 2.41 -9.86 -7.43
C GLU A 19 1.73 -8.49 -7.27
N LEU A 20 2.31 -7.61 -6.44
CA LEU A 20 1.78 -6.25 -6.23
C LEU A 20 1.86 -5.39 -7.49
N LYS A 21 2.91 -5.59 -8.30
CA LYS A 21 3.08 -4.89 -9.58
C LYS A 21 2.00 -5.30 -10.58
N THR A 22 1.66 -6.59 -10.61
CA THR A 22 0.57 -7.11 -11.45
C THR A 22 -0.77 -6.53 -11.01
N GLU A 23 -1.03 -6.51 -9.70
CA GLU A 23 -2.26 -5.96 -9.13
C GLU A 23 -2.41 -4.44 -9.39
N LEU A 24 -1.32 -3.68 -9.24
CA LEU A 24 -1.26 -2.27 -9.63
C LEU A 24 -1.49 -2.04 -11.13
N GLY A 25 -1.03 -2.97 -11.96
CA GLY A 25 -1.32 -2.98 -13.40
C GLY A 25 -2.82 -3.04 -13.64
N SER A 26 -3.52 -3.95 -12.98
CA SER A 26 -4.98 -4.09 -13.05
C SER A 26 -5.71 -2.86 -12.47
N PHE A 27 -5.20 -2.26 -11.40
CA PHE A 27 -5.78 -1.02 -10.86
C PHE A 27 -5.59 0.18 -11.79
N LYS A 28 -4.57 0.17 -12.65
CA LYS A 28 -4.37 1.23 -13.66
C LYS A 28 -5.55 1.32 -14.64
N GLU A 29 -6.23 0.20 -14.87
CA GLU A 29 -7.47 0.15 -15.66
C GLU A 29 -8.70 0.63 -14.85
N ASN A 30 -8.61 0.64 -13.52
CA ASN A 30 -9.72 0.98 -12.63
C ASN A 30 -9.30 1.96 -11.53
N GLU A 31 -9.36 3.25 -11.87
CA GLU A 31 -8.88 4.37 -11.04
C GLU A 31 -9.51 4.40 -9.64
N LYS A 32 -10.73 3.87 -9.47
CA LYS A 32 -11.40 3.71 -8.16
C LYS A 32 -10.62 2.81 -7.20
N HIS A 33 -10.14 1.66 -7.67
CA HIS A 33 -9.38 0.74 -6.81
C HIS A 33 -8.05 1.36 -6.37
N LEU A 34 -7.43 2.12 -7.28
CA LEU A 34 -6.23 2.89 -7.01
C LEU A 34 -6.48 3.96 -5.95
N GLU A 35 -7.60 4.68 -6.06
CA GLU A 35 -8.00 5.62 -5.01
C GLU A 35 -8.19 4.90 -3.67
N GLU A 36 -9.00 3.84 -3.60
CA GLU A 36 -9.25 3.11 -2.34
C GLU A 36 -7.98 2.48 -1.73
N ALA A 37 -7.02 2.06 -2.56
CA ALA A 37 -5.75 1.50 -2.12
C ALA A 37 -4.78 2.56 -1.56
N PHE A 38 -4.90 3.83 -1.97
CA PHE A 38 -3.94 4.89 -1.66
C PHE A 38 -4.54 6.14 -0.98
N TYR A 39 -5.86 6.18 -0.76
CA TYR A 39 -6.53 7.34 -0.15
C TYR A 39 -6.09 7.58 1.29
N LYS A 40 -5.67 6.52 2.00
CA LYS A 40 -5.10 6.58 3.34
C LYS A 40 -3.95 5.59 3.50
N ASN A 41 -3.30 5.66 4.66
CA ASN A 41 -2.36 4.64 5.08
C ASN A 41 -3.10 3.61 5.95
N LEU A 42 -2.65 2.35 5.89
CA LEU A 42 -3.12 1.31 6.77
C LEU A 42 -2.75 1.68 8.21
N GLU A 43 -3.76 1.95 9.02
CA GLU A 43 -3.58 2.32 10.43
C GLU A 43 -3.74 1.09 11.32
N PHE A 44 -2.89 1.00 12.33
CA PHE A 44 -2.95 -0.05 13.34
C PHE A 44 -3.91 0.36 14.44
N GLY A 45 -5.09 -0.26 14.46
CA GLY A 45 -6.04 -0.11 15.56
C GLY A 45 -5.57 -0.83 16.82
N THR A 46 -6.25 -0.57 17.94
CA THR A 46 -6.03 -1.22 19.24
C THR A 46 -6.23 -2.75 19.23
N GLY A 47 -6.82 -3.30 18.17
CA GLY A 47 -7.02 -4.75 17.96
C GLY A 47 -6.03 -5.43 17.01
N GLY A 48 -4.97 -4.75 16.57
CA GLY A 48 -3.96 -5.28 15.64
C GLY A 48 -4.16 -4.86 14.17
N MET A 49 -3.34 -5.43 13.28
CA MET A 49 -3.42 -5.15 11.83
C MET A 49 -4.64 -5.85 11.23
N ARG A 50 -5.62 -5.09 10.73
CA ARG A 50 -6.69 -5.62 9.87
C ARG A 50 -6.75 -4.79 8.60
N GLY A 51 -6.37 -5.40 7.48
CA GLY A 51 -6.40 -4.78 6.17
C GLY A 51 -6.53 -5.85 5.10
N GLU A 52 -7.13 -5.47 3.97
CA GLU A 52 -7.18 -6.33 2.79
C GLU A 52 -5.75 -6.50 2.23
N ILE A 53 -5.38 -7.73 1.85
CA ILE A 53 -4.06 -7.97 1.26
C ILE A 53 -4.06 -7.41 -0.15
N GLY A 54 -3.02 -6.66 -0.50
CA GLY A 54 -2.86 -6.11 -1.85
C GLY A 54 -1.96 -4.89 -1.94
N ALA A 55 -1.82 -4.37 -3.15
CA ALA A 55 -0.98 -3.24 -3.46
C ALA A 55 -1.64 -1.92 -3.02
N GLY A 56 -0.91 -1.12 -2.25
CA GLY A 56 -1.45 0.14 -1.72
C GLY A 56 -0.88 0.51 -0.36
N THR A 57 -1.01 1.78 0.00
CA THR A 57 -0.67 2.25 1.35
C THR A 57 -1.75 1.90 2.36
N ASN A 58 -3.00 1.75 1.94
CA ASN A 58 -4.16 1.37 2.75
C ASN A 58 -4.33 -0.16 2.88
N ARG A 59 -3.54 -0.95 2.14
CA ARG A 59 -3.65 -2.41 2.10
C ARG A 59 -2.50 -3.07 2.85
N MET A 60 -2.73 -4.30 3.31
CA MET A 60 -1.69 -5.10 3.96
C MET A 60 -0.80 -5.74 2.91
N ASN A 61 0.48 -5.39 2.93
CA ASN A 61 1.48 -5.95 2.05
C ASN A 61 2.83 -5.92 2.76
N LEU A 62 3.83 -6.54 2.13
CA LEU A 62 5.18 -6.62 2.68
C LEU A 62 5.73 -5.25 3.10
N TYR A 63 5.43 -4.18 2.36
CA TYR A 63 5.94 -2.84 2.64
C TYR A 63 5.22 -2.19 3.82
N THR A 64 3.90 -2.31 3.91
CA THR A 64 3.14 -1.76 5.04
C THR A 64 3.46 -2.50 6.34
N VAL A 65 3.64 -3.83 6.28
CA VAL A 65 4.11 -4.64 7.42
C VAL A 65 5.54 -4.26 7.81
N ARG A 66 6.49 -4.15 6.87
CA ARG A 66 7.87 -3.74 7.19
C ARG A 66 7.93 -2.33 7.77
N LYS A 67 7.16 -1.39 7.21
CA LYS A 67 7.06 -0.02 7.71
C LYS A 67 6.49 0.00 9.13
N ALA A 68 5.48 -0.82 9.40
CA ALA A 68 4.91 -0.98 10.72
C ALA A 68 5.94 -1.55 11.70
N SER A 69 6.60 -2.67 11.36
CA SER A 69 7.65 -3.24 12.21
C SER A 69 8.79 -2.26 12.48
N ALA A 70 9.19 -1.46 11.48
CA ALA A 70 10.21 -0.43 11.65
C ALA A 70 9.74 0.74 12.52
N ALA A 71 8.47 1.15 12.44
CA ALA A 71 7.91 2.21 13.29
C ALA A 71 7.93 1.85 14.78
N TRP A 72 7.86 0.56 15.12
CA TRP A 72 7.96 0.07 16.50
C TRP A 72 9.39 0.06 17.05
N GLN A 73 10.42 0.29 16.22
CA GLN A 73 11.82 0.36 16.67
C GLN A 73 12.27 1.79 17.02
N HIS A 74 11.36 2.77 17.00
CA HIS A 74 11.64 4.14 17.42
C HIS A 74 10.85 4.49 18.68
N THR A 75 11.18 3.81 19.77
CA THR A 75 10.82 4.16 21.16
C THR A 75 11.99 3.87 22.06
#